data_AF-A0A381UYL6-F1
#
_entry.id   AF-A0A381UYL6-F1
#
_cell.length_a   1.000
_cell.length_b   1.000
_cell.length_c   1.000
_cell.angle_alpha   90.00
_cell.angle_beta   90.00
_cell.angle_gamma   90.00
#
_symmetry.space_group_name_H-M   'P 1'
#
loop_
_entity.id
_entity.type
_entity.pdbx_description
1 polymer ?
#
loop_
_entity_poly.entity_id
_entity_poly.type
_entity_poly.pdbx_seq_one_letter_code
_entity_poly.pdbx_strand_id
1 'polypeptide(L)'
;MGRKITAALALAFLLASTPVLADARSDAQAQVDFGIEVARRGLWREAIYRWQRAVDLDPTYASAWNNLGIGFEQEGRFDEALEAYERALDLDPGNLLIEQNYDLCLEVSDRVSQDPQ
;
A
#
# COMPACT_ATOMS: atom_id res chain seq x y z
N MET A 1 -6.39 -66.41 -16.35
CA MET A 1 -7.70 -65.85 -16.74
C MET A 1 -8.31 -65.19 -15.49
N GLY A 2 -8.59 -63.89 -15.54
CA GLY A 2 -9.25 -63.16 -14.43
C GLY A 2 -8.58 -61.84 -14.04
N ARG A 3 -8.78 -60.79 -14.84
CA ARG A 3 -8.45 -59.40 -14.49
C ARG A 3 -9.40 -58.91 -13.40
N LYS A 4 -8.89 -58.27 -12.34
CA LYS A 4 -9.62 -57.24 -11.61
C LYS A 4 -8.68 -56.06 -11.38
N ILE A 5 -8.81 -55.09 -12.29
CA ILE A 5 -8.31 -53.73 -12.12
C ILE A 5 -9.28 -53.07 -11.14
N THR A 6 -8.78 -52.52 -10.04
CA THR A 6 -9.56 -51.62 -9.19
C THR A 6 -8.75 -50.34 -9.05
N ALA A 7 -9.10 -49.36 -9.87
CA ALA A 7 -8.65 -47.99 -9.74
C ALA A 7 -9.53 -47.31 -8.68
N ALA A 8 -8.90 -46.61 -7.75
CA ALA A 8 -9.52 -45.48 -7.06
C ALA A 8 -8.42 -44.46 -6.76
N LEU A 9 -8.46 -43.36 -7.53
CA LEU A 9 -7.72 -42.14 -7.26
C LEU A 9 -8.05 -41.66 -5.83
N ALA A 10 -7.02 -41.33 -5.07
CA ALA A 10 -7.10 -40.29 -4.06
C ALA A 10 -5.89 -39.37 -4.26
N LEU A 11 -5.99 -38.52 -5.29
CA LEU A 11 -5.20 -37.31 -5.36
C LEU A 11 -5.67 -36.44 -4.19
N ALA A 12 -4.94 -36.48 -3.08
CA ALA A 12 -5.12 -35.52 -2.01
C ALA A 12 -4.70 -34.15 -2.53
N PHE A 13 -5.64 -33.43 -3.14
CA PHE A 13 -5.53 -31.98 -3.28
C PHE A 13 -5.67 -31.42 -1.86
N LEU A 14 -4.56 -31.31 -1.15
CA LEU A 14 -4.47 -30.40 -0.03
C LEU A 14 -4.73 -29.01 -0.64
N LEU A 15 -5.96 -28.53 -0.49
CA LEU A 15 -6.25 -27.11 -0.60
C LEU A 15 -5.34 -26.44 0.42
N ALA A 16 -4.21 -25.93 -0.03
CA ALA A 16 -3.48 -24.91 0.69
C ALA A 16 -4.43 -23.71 0.75
N SER A 17 -5.27 -23.67 1.79
CA SER A 17 -5.95 -22.45 2.18
C SER A 17 -4.85 -21.52 2.64
N THR A 18 -4.32 -20.68 1.75
CA THR A 18 -3.26 -19.74 2.10
C THR A 18 -3.85 -18.68 3.02
N PRO A 19 -3.52 -18.63 4.33
CA PRO A 19 -4.01 -17.58 5.21
C PRO A 19 -2.88 -16.60 5.56
N VAL A 20 -1.92 -16.37 4.65
CA VAL A 20 -0.77 -15.50 4.95
C VAL A 20 -1.01 -14.04 4.53
N LEU A 21 -1.83 -13.78 3.50
CA LEU A 21 -2.04 -12.41 3.00
C LEU A 21 -3.27 -11.71 3.58
N ALA A 22 -4.32 -12.45 3.96
CA ALA A 22 -5.57 -11.85 4.43
C ALA A 22 -5.42 -11.15 5.78
N ASP A 23 -4.70 -11.75 6.74
CA ASP A 23 -4.38 -11.12 8.04
C ASP A 23 -3.49 -9.88 7.85
N ALA A 24 -2.46 -9.99 7.01
CA ALA A 24 -1.52 -8.91 6.73
C ALA A 24 -2.21 -7.68 6.13
N ARG A 25 -3.11 -7.87 5.16
CA ARG A 25 -3.87 -6.77 4.55
C ARG A 25 -4.85 -6.12 5.53
N SER A 26 -5.53 -6.90 6.37
CA SER A 26 -6.42 -6.32 7.39
C SER A 26 -5.64 -5.53 8.44
N ASP A 27 -4.47 -6.01 8.85
CA ASP A 27 -3.62 -5.29 9.80
C ASP A 27 -3.05 -4.00 9.17
N ALA A 28 -2.65 -4.05 7.89
CA ALA A 28 -2.23 -2.88 7.14
C ALA A 28 -3.34 -1.85 7.02
N GLN A 29 -4.58 -2.28 6.70
CA GLN A 29 -5.75 -1.40 6.68
C GLN A 29 -5.95 -0.71 8.03
N ALA A 30 -5.88 -1.46 9.14
CA ALA A 30 -6.05 -0.88 10.47
C ALA A 30 -4.97 0.16 10.80
N GLN A 31 -3.73 -0.04 10.35
CA GLN A 31 -2.69 0.98 10.47
C GLN A 31 -3.00 2.21 9.59
N VAL A 32 -3.50 2.04 8.37
CA VAL A 32 -3.93 3.15 7.49
C VAL A 32 -5.03 3.99 8.13
N ASP A 33 -6.09 3.33 8.61
CA ASP A 33 -7.24 4.00 9.22
C ASP A 33 -6.83 4.79 10.47
N PHE A 34 -5.97 4.20 11.31
CA PHE A 34 -5.41 4.89 12.47
C PHE A 34 -4.55 6.09 12.04
N GLY A 35 -3.71 5.92 11.01
CA GLY A 35 -2.89 7.00 10.46
C GLY A 35 -3.73 8.18 9.97
N ILE A 36 -4.85 7.91 9.29
CA ILE A 36 -5.81 8.94 8.85
C ILE A 36 -6.42 9.67 10.05
N GLU A 37 -6.82 8.95 11.10
CA GLU A 37 -7.42 9.55 12.29
C GLU A 37 -6.44 10.48 13.02
N VAL A 38 -5.18 10.08 13.18
CA VAL A 38 -4.18 10.93 13.84
C VAL A 38 -3.72 12.09 12.95
N ALA A 39 -3.68 11.92 11.63
CA ALA A 39 -3.42 13.00 10.68
C ALA A 39 -4.50 14.09 10.75
N ARG A 40 -5.78 13.73 10.87
CA ARG A 40 -6.90 14.67 11.08
C ARG A 40 -6.75 15.50 12.35
N ARG A 41 -5.95 15.03 13.31
CA ARG A 41 -5.62 15.72 14.57
C ARG A 41 -4.31 16.52 14.48
N GLY A 42 -3.69 16.60 13.29
CA GLY A 42 -2.43 17.28 13.04
C GLY A 42 -1.18 16.52 13.49
N LEU A 43 -1.31 15.24 13.88
CA LEU A 43 -0.20 14.42 14.36
C LEU A 43 0.51 13.70 13.19
N TRP A 44 1.06 14.49 12.27
CA TRP A 44 1.60 14.00 10.99
C TRP A 44 2.73 12.98 11.13
N ARG A 45 3.65 13.17 12.08
CA ARG A 45 4.72 12.18 12.34
C ARG A 45 4.21 10.82 12.76
N GLU A 46 3.16 10.78 13.58
CA GLU A 46 2.52 9.52 13.97
C GLU A 46 1.77 8.92 12.78
N ALA A 47 1.11 9.74 11.95
CA ALA A 47 0.45 9.26 10.75
C ALA A 47 1.45 8.57 9.80
N ILE A 48 2.58 9.21 9.51
CA ILE A 48 3.66 8.65 8.69
C ILE A 48 4.17 7.34 9.28
N TYR A 49 4.42 7.29 10.59
CA TYR A 49 4.84 6.05 11.27
C TYR A 49 3.83 4.92 11.05
N ARG A 50 2.54 5.22 11.12
CA ARG A 50 1.46 4.22 10.94
C ARG A 50 1.37 3.76 9.50
N TRP A 51 1.46 4.68 8.54
CA TRP A 51 1.45 4.33 7.12
C TRP A 51 2.69 3.54 6.70
N GLN A 52 3.87 3.84 7.27
CA GLN A 52 5.06 3.01 7.08
C GLN A 52 4.84 1.59 7.61
N ARG A 53 4.25 1.44 8.80
CA ARG A 53 3.89 0.10 9.31
C ARG A 53 2.88 -0.62 8.43
N ALA A 54 1.94 0.10 7.82
CA ALA A 54 0.99 -0.49 6.88
C ALA A 54 1.71 -1.05 5.64
N VAL A 55 2.68 -0.30 5.10
CA VAL A 55 3.56 -0.76 4.01
C VAL A 55 4.40 -1.96 4.42
N ASP A 56 4.95 -1.98 5.63
CA ASP A 56 5.75 -3.10 6.13
C ASP A 56 4.91 -4.38 6.30
N LEU A 57 3.63 -4.23 6.67
CA LEU A 57 2.67 -5.33 6.84
C LEU A 57 2.18 -5.89 5.50
N ASP A 58 1.73 -5.01 4.60
CA ASP A 58 1.33 -5.38 3.24
C ASP A 58 1.93 -4.38 2.23
N PRO A 59 3.10 -4.70 1.64
CA PRO A 59 3.73 -3.82 0.65
C PRO A 59 2.98 -3.79 -0.67
N THR A 60 1.95 -4.63 -0.86
CA THR A 60 1.08 -4.63 -2.05
C THR A 60 -0.20 -3.83 -1.85
N TYR A 61 -0.35 -3.15 -0.71
CA TYR A 61 -1.53 -2.35 -0.43
C TYR A 61 -1.36 -0.90 -0.90
N ALA A 62 -1.85 -0.59 -2.10
CA ALA A 62 -1.68 0.72 -2.75
C ALA A 62 -2.10 1.91 -1.86
N SER A 63 -3.19 1.77 -1.09
CA SER A 63 -3.65 2.83 -0.17
C SER A 63 -2.62 3.19 0.90
N ALA A 64 -1.84 2.22 1.40
CA ALA A 64 -0.79 2.47 2.39
C ALA A 64 0.31 3.36 1.81
N TRP A 65 0.76 3.05 0.59
CA TRP A 65 1.73 3.86 -0.14
C TRP A 65 1.21 5.26 -0.48
N ASN A 66 -0.03 5.37 -0.96
CA ASN A 66 -0.64 6.68 -1.23
C ASN A 66 -0.72 7.56 0.03
N ASN A 67 -1.14 7.00 1.17
CA ASN A 67 -1.18 7.76 2.41
C ASN A 67 0.23 8.11 2.93
N LEU A 68 1.21 7.23 2.73
CA LEU A 68 2.61 7.54 3.06
C LEU A 68 3.14 8.71 2.22
N GLY A 69 2.79 8.76 0.92
CA GLY A 69 3.09 9.89 0.03
C GLY A 69 2.51 11.21 0.55
N ILE A 70 1.24 11.22 0.94
CA ILE A 70 0.58 12.39 1.57
C ILE A 70 1.34 12.83 2.83
N GLY A 71 1.78 11.87 3.64
CA GLY A 71 2.56 12.13 4.84
C GLY A 71 3.90 12.82 4.55
N PHE A 72 4.66 12.33 3.58
CA PHE A 72 5.94 12.94 3.19
C PHE A 72 5.75 14.32 2.55
N GLU A 73 4.72 14.51 1.74
CA GLU A 73 4.35 15.82 1.18
C GLU A 73 4.10 16.85 2.30
N GLN A 74 3.40 16.46 3.37
CA GLN A 74 3.17 17.33 4.54
C GLN A 74 4.46 17.70 5.28
N GLU A 75 5.52 16.88 5.21
CA GLU A 75 6.84 17.21 5.75
C GLU A 75 7.75 17.96 4.75
N GLY A 76 7.27 18.26 3.54
CA GLY A 76 8.06 18.88 2.46
C GLY A 76 9.08 17.94 1.83
N ARG A 77 8.93 16.63 2.05
CA ARG A 77 9.80 15.56 1.56
C ARG A 77 9.30 15.05 0.21
N PHE A 78 9.37 15.92 -0.80
CA PHE A 78 8.70 15.69 -2.09
C PHE A 78 9.25 14.51 -2.88
N ASP A 79 10.57 14.27 -2.85
CA ASP A 79 11.17 13.12 -3.54
C ASP A 79 10.61 11.79 -2.98
N GLU A 80 10.57 11.65 -1.65
CA GLU A 80 10.03 10.45 -1.00
C GLU A 80 8.51 10.33 -1.19
N ALA A 81 7.79 11.46 -1.28
CA ALA A 81 6.37 11.47 -1.58
C ALA A 81 6.08 10.94 -2.99
N LEU A 82 6.82 11.44 -3.99
CA LEU A 82 6.71 10.99 -5.39
C LEU A 82 7.03 9.50 -5.51
N GLU A 83 8.11 9.02 -4.89
CA GLU A 83 8.44 7.59 -4.85
C GLU A 83 7.27 6.77 -4.26
N ALA A 84 6.67 7.21 -3.15
CA ALA A 84 5.55 6.49 -2.55
C ALA A 84 4.31 6.47 -3.45
N TYR A 85 3.98 7.58 -4.12
CA TYR A 85 2.86 7.64 -5.06
C TYR A 85 3.10 6.78 -6.30
N GLU A 86 4.31 6.76 -6.86
CA GLU A 86 4.68 5.87 -7.97
C GLU A 86 4.45 4.40 -7.59
N ARG A 87 4.87 3.99 -6.39
CA ARG A 87 4.62 2.63 -5.90
C ARG A 87 3.14 2.34 -5.73
N ALA A 88 2.34 3.32 -5.33
CA ALA A 88 0.89 3.18 -5.23
C ALA A 88 0.24 3.01 -6.62
N LEU A 89 0.68 3.75 -7.64
CA LEU A 89 0.22 3.66 -9.03
C LEU A 89 0.65 2.35 -9.71
N ASP A 90 1.86 1.85 -9.41
CA ASP A 90 2.32 0.53 -9.88
C ASP A 90 1.39 -0.60 -9.39
N LEU A 91 0.85 -0.46 -8.18
CA LEU A 91 -0.01 -1.47 -7.54
C LEU A 91 -1.49 -1.34 -7.94
N ASP A 92 -1.97 -0.13 -8.18
CA ASP A 92 -3.35 0.16 -8.57
C ASP A 92 -3.39 1.18 -9.74
N PRO A 93 -3.01 0.74 -10.95
CA PRO A 93 -2.96 1.61 -12.12
C PRO A 93 -4.37 2.09 -12.51
N GLY A 94 -4.52 3.39 -12.76
CA GLY A 94 -5.81 4.00 -13.11
C GLY A 94 -6.62 4.50 -11.90
N ASN A 95 -6.05 4.46 -10.69
CA ASN A 95 -6.68 5.05 -9.53
C ASN A 95 -6.56 6.59 -9.59
N LEU A 96 -7.64 7.23 -10.04
CA LEU A 96 -7.71 8.68 -10.24
C LEU A 96 -7.33 9.50 -8.99
N LEU A 97 -7.57 9.00 -7.78
CA LEU A 97 -7.18 9.73 -6.56
C LEU A 97 -5.67 9.74 -6.37
N ILE A 98 -5.01 8.60 -6.63
CA ILE A 98 -3.56 8.48 -6.51
C ILE A 98 -2.89 9.30 -7.62
N GLU A 99 -3.41 9.24 -8.85
CA GLU A 99 -2.94 10.06 -9.97
C GLU A 99 -3.01 11.56 -9.65
N GLN A 100 -4.14 12.03 -9.09
CA GLN A 100 -4.31 13.43 -8.68
C GLN A 100 -3.32 13.85 -7.59
N ASN A 101 -3.07 12.98 -6.60
CA ASN A 101 -2.10 13.27 -5.53
C ASN A 101 -0.67 13.34 -6.09
N TYR A 102 -0.30 12.41 -6.96
CA TYR A 102 0.99 12.39 -7.64
C TYR A 102 1.22 13.66 -8.46
N ASP A 103 0.27 14.01 -9.33
CA ASP A 103 0.37 15.17 -10.21
C ASP A 103 0.47 16.48 -9.42
N LEU A 104 -0.32 16.61 -8.34
CA LEU A 104 -0.25 17.77 -7.44
C LEU A 104 1.11 17.85 -6.74
N CYS A 105 1.61 16.74 -6.22
CA CYS A 105 2.91 16.68 -5.57
C CYS A 105 4.04 17.06 -6.54
N LEU A 106 3.98 16.59 -7.79
CA LEU A 106 4.95 16.90 -8.83
C LEU A 106 4.96 18.41 -9.14
N GLU A 107 3.79 19.02 -9.33
CA GLU A 107 3.67 20.46 -9.57
C GLU A 107 4.24 21.29 -8.40
N VAL A 108 3.93 20.89 -7.16
CA VAL A 108 4.41 21.57 -5.96
C VAL A 108 5.93 21.42 -5.83
N SER A 109 6.46 20.22 -6.06
CA SER A 109 7.91 19.93 -6.01
C SER A 109 8.69 20.78 -7.02
N ASP A 110 8.19 20.85 -8.26
CA ASP A 110 8.80 21.66 -9.32
C ASP A 110 8.82 23.15 -8.92
N ARG A 111 7.71 23.68 -8.42
CA ARG A 111 7.63 25.07 -7.97
C ARG A 111 8.60 25.40 -6.84
N VAL A 112 8.71 24.52 -5.83
CA VAL A 112 9.64 24.70 -4.71
C VAL A 112 11.08 24.64 -5.20
N SER A 113 11.38 23.78 -6.16
CA SER A 113 12.72 23.64 -6.74
C SER A 113 13.14 24.86 -7.58
N GLN A 114 12.20 25.57 -8.19
CA GLN A 114 12.48 26.78 -8.98
C GLN A 114 12.57 28.07 -8.15
N ASP A 115 11.98 28.10 -6.95
CA ASP A 115 12.01 29.27 -6.04
C ASP A 115 12.37 28.86 -4.60
N PRO A 116 13.64 28.47 -4.34
CA PRO A 116 14.09 28.16 -3.00
C PRO A 116 14.18 29.46 -2.17
N GLN A 117 13.29 29.59 -1.19
CA GLN A 117 13.25 30.71 -0.21
C GLN A 117 14.55 30.84 0.59
#